data_AF-A0A967WW96-F1
#
_entry.id   AF-A0A967WW96-F1
#
_cell.length_a   1.000
_cell.length_b   1.000
_cell.length_c   1.000
_cell.angle_alpha   90.00
_cell.angle_beta   90.00
_cell.angle_gamma   90.00
#
_symmetry.space_group_name_H-M   'P 1'
#
loop_
_entity.id
_entity.type
_entity.pdbx_description
1 polymer ?
#
loop_
_entity_poly.entity_id
_entity_poly.type
_entity_poly.pdbx_seq_one_letter_code
_entity_poly.pdbx_strand_id
1 'polypeptide(L)'
;PLTDEQARQLNELLGNLEGHQIDWLSGYLAGWRAAQTGQPSAGGQVAAAAGAEAPSLTVLYGSQTGNAEGVAEMLGEQASARGIKATVVDMADYKARQLKSESFVAV
;
A
#
# COMPACT_ATOMS: atom_id res chain seq x y z
N PRO A 1 5.84 23.70 -10.37
CA PRO A 1 5.15 23.17 -11.58
C PRO A 1 6.19 23.02 -12.70
N LEU A 2 6.10 22.00 -13.56
CA LEU A 2 7.00 21.88 -14.71
C LEU A 2 6.76 23.04 -15.68
N THR A 3 7.80 23.53 -16.35
CA THR A 3 7.65 24.48 -17.45
C THR A 3 7.11 23.78 -18.69
N ASP A 4 6.52 24.53 -19.64
CA ASP A 4 5.99 23.97 -20.88
C ASP A 4 7.03 23.14 -21.66
N GLU A 5 8.28 23.61 -21.70
CA GLU A 5 9.36 22.87 -22.36
C GLU A 5 9.73 21.58 -21.62
N GLN A 6 9.73 21.58 -20.29
CA GLN A 6 9.99 20.38 -19.49
C GLN A 6 8.87 19.35 -19.65
N ALA A 7 7.61 19.80 -19.71
CA ALA A 7 6.47 18.93 -19.93
C ALA A 7 6.47 18.33 -21.34
N ARG A 8 6.92 19.08 -22.35
CA ARG A 8 7.06 18.62 -23.74
C ARG A 8 8.12 17.53 -23.86
N GLN A 9 9.30 17.76 -23.30
CA GLN A 9 10.40 16.79 -23.27
C GLN A 9 10.01 15.49 -22.55
N LEU A 10 9.27 15.61 -21.43
CA LEU A 10 8.80 14.45 -20.69
C LEU A 10 7.80 13.62 -21.51
N ASN A 11 6.82 14.26 -22.14
CA ASN A 11 5.83 13.55 -22.98
C ASN A 11 6.46 12.88 -24.19
N GLU A 12 7.47 13.49 -24.82
CA GLU A 12 8.21 12.88 -25.92
C GLU A 12 8.96 11.61 -25.46
N LEU A 13 9.60 11.68 -24.28
CA LEU A 13 10.22 10.51 -23.68
C LEU A 13 9.19 9.41 -23.41
N LEU A 14 8.11 9.73 -22.69
CA LEU A 14 7.07 8.76 -22.33
C LEU A 14 6.41 8.13 -23.56
N GLY A 15 6.27 8.87 -24.66
CA GLY A 15 5.72 8.36 -25.92
C GLY A 15 6.62 7.35 -26.64
N ASN A 16 7.92 7.33 -26.33
CA ASN A 16 8.90 6.44 -26.94
C ASN A 16 9.34 5.29 -26.00
N LEU A 17 8.78 5.20 -24.79
CA LEU A 17 9.05 4.15 -23.82
C LEU A 17 7.96 3.07 -23.85
N GLU A 18 8.36 1.81 -23.78
CA GLU A 18 7.43 0.71 -23.55
C GLU A 18 7.04 0.61 -22.07
N GLY A 19 5.92 -0.06 -21.76
CA GLY A 19 5.37 -0.12 -20.39
C GLY A 19 6.39 -0.53 -19.32
N HIS A 20 7.21 -1.55 -19.60
CA HIS A 20 8.25 -2.01 -18.68
C HIS A 20 9.37 -0.97 -18.43
N GLN A 21 9.62 -0.08 -19.39
CA GLN A 21 10.63 0.97 -19.28
C GLN A 21 10.12 2.13 -18.41
N ILE A 22 8.81 2.39 -18.43
CA ILE A 22 8.15 3.34 -17.54
C ILE A 22 8.25 2.85 -16.09
N ASP A 23 8.01 1.55 -15.87
CA ASP A 23 8.17 0.94 -14.55
C ASP A 23 9.61 1.06 -14.04
N TRP A 24 10.61 0.79 -14.90
CA TRP A 24 12.03 0.97 -14.56
C TRP A 24 12.39 2.44 -14.27
N LEU A 25 11.89 3.40 -15.08
CA LEU A 25 12.13 4.83 -14.91
C LEU A 25 11.62 5.34 -13.55
N SER A 26 10.47 4.84 -13.10
CA SER A 26 9.91 5.18 -11.79
C SER A 26 10.87 4.76 -10.65
N GLY A 27 11.47 3.58 -10.76
CA GLY A 27 12.46 3.08 -9.81
C GLY A 27 13.77 3.87 -9.84
N TYR A 28 14.23 4.26 -11.04
CA TYR A 28 15.43 5.09 -11.20
C TYR A 28 15.24 6.48 -10.56
N LEU A 29 14.11 7.13 -10.80
CA LEU A 29 13.80 8.44 -10.19
C LEU A 29 13.68 8.35 -8.66
N ALA A 30 13.09 7.27 -8.15
CA ALA A 30 13.04 7.01 -6.71
C ALA A 30 14.45 6.87 -6.11
N GLY A 31 15.32 6.09 -6.76
CA GLY A 31 16.71 5.91 -6.37
C GLY A 31 17.52 7.21 -6.41
N TRP A 32 17.36 8.00 -7.48
CA TRP A 32 18.00 9.31 -7.63
C TRP A 32 17.59 10.28 -6.50
N ARG A 33 16.30 10.30 -6.15
CA ARG A 33 15.80 11.14 -5.05
C ARG A 33 16.36 10.71 -3.70
N ALA A 34 16.41 9.41 -3.44
CA ALA A 34 17.00 8.88 -2.20
C ALA A 34 18.49 9.14 -2.07
N ALA A 35 19.24 9.06 -3.17
CA ALA A 35 20.65 9.45 -3.19
C ALA A 35 20.84 10.93 -2.85
N GLN A 36 19.88 11.78 -3.21
CA GLN A 36 19.93 13.22 -2.96
C GLN A 36 19.51 13.59 -1.52
N THR A 37 18.60 12.84 -0.91
CA THR A 37 18.08 13.12 0.44
C THR A 37 18.74 12.30 1.54
N GLY A 38 19.66 11.39 1.22
CA GLY A 38 20.37 10.54 2.20
C GLY A 38 19.46 9.55 2.94
N GLN A 39 18.23 9.35 2.46
CA GLN A 39 17.28 8.37 3.02
C GLN A 39 17.34 7.10 2.18
N PRO A 40 17.52 5.91 2.80
CA PRO A 40 17.58 4.67 2.05
C PRO A 40 16.25 4.45 1.32
N SER A 41 16.32 4.38 -0.01
CA SER A 41 15.21 3.85 -0.81
C SER A 41 15.07 2.37 -0.47
N ALA A 42 14.08 2.03 0.36
CA ALA A 42 13.53 0.69 0.35
C ALA A 42 12.99 0.46 -1.07
N GLY A 43 13.70 -0.36 -1.85
CA GLY A 43 13.37 -0.62 -3.24
C GLY A 43 11.94 -1.15 -3.40
N GLY A 44 11.29 -0.73 -4.48
CA GLY A 44 10.14 -1.44 -5.03
C GLY A 44 8.79 -1.18 -4.37
N GLN A 45 8.53 0.01 -3.82
CA GLN A 45 7.17 0.44 -3.54
C GLN A 45 6.78 1.54 -4.52
N VAL A 46 6.02 1.15 -5.55
CA VAL A 46 5.27 2.09 -6.40
C VAL A 46 4.56 3.04 -5.45
N ALA A 47 4.82 4.34 -5.60
CA ALA A 47 4.37 5.37 -4.68
C ALA A 47 2.87 5.24 -4.40
N ALA A 48 2.51 4.68 -3.24
CA ALA A 48 1.23 4.96 -2.62
C ALA A 48 1.23 6.48 -2.37
N ALA A 49 0.29 7.17 -3.02
CA ALA A 49 0.11 8.60 -2.91
C ALA A 49 0.26 9.03 -1.44
N ALA A 50 1.30 9.84 -1.17
CA ALA A 50 1.50 10.48 0.11
C ALA A 50 0.29 11.38 0.39
N GLY A 51 -0.63 10.90 1.23
CA GLY A 51 -1.85 11.61 1.59
C GLY A 51 -2.99 10.73 2.11
N ALA A 52 -3.01 9.43 1.80
CA ALA A 52 -3.91 8.50 2.47
C ALA A 52 -3.17 7.87 3.65
N GLU A 53 -3.70 8.04 4.87
CA GLU A 53 -3.31 7.24 6.03
C GLU A 53 -3.11 5.78 5.59
N ALA A 54 -1.97 5.19 5.92
CA ALA A 54 -1.65 3.82 5.53
C ALA A 54 -2.87 2.94 5.85
N PRO A 55 -3.47 2.26 4.84
CA PRO A 55 -4.74 1.59 5.04
C PRO A 55 -4.57 0.55 6.14
N SER A 56 -5.30 0.72 7.24
CA SER A 56 -5.37 -0.28 8.30
C SER A 56 -6.53 -1.22 8.00
N LEU A 57 -6.26 -2.52 8.01
CA LEU A 57 -7.24 -3.57 7.78
C LEU A 57 -7.59 -4.25 9.10
N THR A 58 -8.84 -4.17 9.49
CA THR A 58 -9.36 -4.92 10.64
C THR A 58 -10.11 -6.15 10.14
N VAL A 59 -9.59 -7.34 10.44
CA VAL A 59 -10.19 -8.63 10.11
C VAL A 59 -10.96 -9.10 11.33
N LEU A 60 -12.28 -9.08 11.25
CA LEU A 60 -13.13 -9.68 12.27
C LEU A 60 -13.39 -11.14 11.89
N TYR A 61 -13.40 -12.03 12.88
CA TYR A 61 -13.82 -13.41 12.65
C TYR A 61 -14.82 -13.83 13.71
N GLY A 62 -15.82 -14.61 13.31
CA GLY A 62 -16.72 -15.29 14.23
C GLY A 62 -16.56 -16.79 14.03
N SER A 63 -16.03 -17.52 15.01
CA SER A 63 -15.89 -18.97 14.91
C SER A 63 -16.56 -19.71 16.06
N GLN A 64 -17.47 -20.62 15.74
CA GLN A 64 -18.03 -21.55 16.72
C GLN A 64 -17.11 -22.75 16.96
N THR A 65 -16.31 -23.14 15.94
CA THR A 65 -15.47 -24.35 15.94
C THR A 65 -13.99 -24.08 15.59
N GLY A 66 -13.56 -22.81 15.54
CA GLY A 66 -12.17 -22.38 15.31
C GLY A 66 -11.73 -22.32 13.85
N ASN A 67 -12.51 -22.82 12.88
CA ASN A 67 -12.10 -22.83 11.46
C ASN A 67 -11.96 -21.42 10.86
N ALA A 68 -12.76 -20.45 11.33
CA ALA A 68 -12.74 -19.09 10.80
C ALA A 68 -11.56 -18.27 11.36
N GLU A 69 -11.07 -18.63 12.55
CA GLU A 69 -9.89 -18.00 13.17
C GLU A 69 -8.65 -18.23 12.30
N GLY A 70 -8.38 -19.47 11.87
CA GLY A 70 -7.22 -19.77 11.03
C GLY A 70 -7.25 -19.07 9.66
N VAL A 71 -8.43 -18.90 9.06
CA VAL A 71 -8.56 -18.16 7.79
C VAL A 71 -8.31 -16.67 8.00
N ALA A 72 -8.78 -16.12 9.12
CA ALA A 72 -8.60 -14.72 9.46
C ALA A 72 -7.14 -14.37 9.79
N GLU A 73 -6.43 -15.26 10.50
CA GLU A 73 -4.99 -15.13 10.73
C GLU A 73 -4.21 -15.15 9.40
N MET A 74 -4.51 -16.10 8.52
CA MET A 74 -3.89 -16.17 7.18
C MET A 74 -4.09 -14.89 6.38
N LEU A 75 -5.27 -14.28 6.46
CA LEU A 75 -5.56 -13.02 5.80
C LEU A 75 -4.77 -11.86 6.43
N GLY A 76 -4.67 -11.82 7.76
CA GLY A 76 -3.87 -10.84 8.50
C GLY A 76 -2.37 -10.92 8.17
N GLU A 77 -1.82 -12.12 8.05
CA GLU A 77 -0.44 -12.36 7.63
C GLU A 77 -0.20 -11.90 6.19
N GLN A 78 -1.09 -12.23 5.25
CA GLN A 78 -0.97 -11.79 3.86
C GLN A 78 -1.06 -10.28 3.72
N ALA A 79 -1.91 -9.62 4.51
CA ALA A 79 -2.02 -8.17 4.53
C ALA A 79 -0.75 -7.54 5.11
N SER A 80 -0.24 -8.07 6.22
CA SER A 80 1.01 -7.60 6.85
C SER A 80 2.22 -7.76 5.91
N ALA A 81 2.30 -8.89 5.19
CA ALA A 81 3.33 -9.14 4.17
C ALA A 81 3.28 -8.14 3.00
N ARG A 82 2.13 -7.52 2.76
CA ARG A 82 1.93 -6.45 1.75
C ARG A 82 2.15 -5.04 2.31
N GLY A 83 2.60 -4.91 3.57
CA GLY A 83 2.81 -3.62 4.23
C GLY A 83 1.52 -2.94 4.72
N ILE A 84 0.40 -3.67 4.78
CA ILE A 84 -0.88 -3.20 5.31
C ILE A 84 -0.89 -3.49 6.81
N LYS A 85 -1.25 -2.51 7.64
CA LYS A 85 -1.39 -2.72 9.08
C LYS A 85 -2.66 -3.53 9.36
N ALA A 86 -2.51 -4.85 9.50
CA ALA A 86 -3.64 -5.75 9.74
C ALA A 86 -3.82 -6.04 11.24
N THR A 87 -5.07 -6.12 11.69
CA THR A 87 -5.42 -6.55 13.06
C THR A 87 -6.54 -7.58 12.96
N VAL A 88 -6.35 -8.74 13.59
CA VAL A 88 -7.32 -9.84 13.60
C VAL A 88 -8.02 -9.84 14.96
N VAL A 89 -9.35 -9.82 15.00
CA VAL A 89 -10.15 -9.70 16.24
C VAL A 89 -11.37 -10.61 16.20
N ASP A 90 -11.68 -11.27 17.32
CA ASP A 90 -12.95 -11.99 17.48
C ASP A 90 -14.12 -11.00 17.47
N MET A 91 -15.13 -11.30 16.64
CA MET A 91 -16.35 -10.51 16.54
C MET A 91 -17.13 -10.43 17.86
N ALA A 92 -16.99 -11.42 18.75
CA ALA A 92 -17.58 -11.44 20.08
C ALA A 92 -16.95 -10.40 21.02
N ASP A 93 -15.65 -10.13 20.87
CA ASP A 93 -14.90 -9.17 21.69
C ASP A 93 -14.84 -7.76 21.06
N TYR A 94 -15.23 -7.63 19.79
CA TYR A 94 -15.17 -6.38 19.06
C TYR A 94 -16.30 -5.41 19.44
N LYS A 95 -15.94 -4.18 19.81
CA LYS A 95 -16.93 -3.14 20.13
C LYS A 95 -17.46 -2.51 18.85
N ALA A 96 -18.73 -2.78 18.51
CA ALA A 96 -19.38 -2.25 17.29
C ALA A 96 -19.30 -0.72 17.09
N ARG A 97 -19.06 0.07 18.14
CA ARG A 97 -18.84 1.52 18.03
C ARG A 97 -17.52 1.89 17.33
N GLN A 98 -16.54 0.98 17.33
CA GLN A 98 -15.22 1.17 16.71
C GLN A 98 -15.28 1.04 15.18
N LEU A 99 -16.27 0.33 14.62
CA LEU A 99 -16.48 0.21 13.15
C LEU A 99 -16.54 1.57 12.45
N LYS A 100 -17.03 2.62 13.14
CA LYS A 100 -17.13 3.97 12.57
C LYS A 100 -15.78 4.64 12.35
N SER A 101 -14.73 4.20 13.06
CA SER A 101 -13.37 4.70 12.95
C SER A 101 -12.44 3.82 12.12
N GLU A 102 -12.89 2.65 11.66
CA GLU A 102 -12.08 1.75 10.84
C GLU A 102 -12.05 2.22 9.38
N SER A 103 -10.87 2.14 8.75
CA SER A 103 -10.72 2.46 7.32
C SER A 103 -11.17 1.30 6.42
N PHE A 104 -10.79 0.07 6.76
CA PHE A 104 -11.13 -1.13 6.00
C PHE A 104 -11.41 -2.29 6.94
N VAL A 105 -12.51 -3.01 6.68
CA VAL A 105 -12.96 -4.14 7.50
C VAL A 105 -13.22 -5.36 6.62
N ALA A 106 -12.70 -6.52 7.03
CA ALA A 106 -13.02 -7.84 6.46
C ALA A 106 -13.67 -8.71 7.54
N VAL A 107 -14.59 -9.60 7.14
CA VAL A 107 -15.34 -10.53 8.03
C VAL A 107 -15.27 -11.93 7.44
#